data_AF-A0A355BI03-F1
#
_entry.id   AF-A0A355BI03-F1
#
_cell.length_a   1.000
_cell.length_b   1.000
_cell.length_c   1.000
_cell.angle_alpha   90.00
_cell.angle_beta   90.00
_cell.angle_gamma   90.00
#
_symmetry.space_group_name_H-M   'P 1'
#
loop_
_entity.id
_entity.type
_entity.pdbx_description
1 polymer ?
#
loop_
_entity_poly.entity_id
_entity_poly.type
_entity_poly.pdbx_seq_one_letter_code
_entity_poly.pdbx_strand_id
1 'polypeptide(L)'
;MWNLKESIEQLFPQVVSWRRQLHMHPEIANQEVRTSQLITSVLENAGIQVTRYPESTAIVGTLVGDRPGRTIALRADMDALP
;
A
#
# COMPACT_ATOMS: atom_id res chain seq x y z
N MET A 1 23.62 -9.89 -8.39
CA MET A 1 22.38 -9.99 -9.19
C MET A 1 21.22 -10.04 -8.22
N TRP A 2 20.20 -9.19 -8.37
CA TRP A 2 19.07 -9.15 -7.44
C TRP A 2 18.28 -10.46 -7.54
N ASN A 3 18.13 -11.19 -6.43
CA ASN A 3 17.25 -12.34 -6.36
C ASN A 3 15.87 -11.90 -5.86
N LEU A 4 15.03 -11.48 -6.80
CA LEU A 4 13.70 -10.96 -6.50
C LEU A 4 12.85 -12.00 -5.74
N LYS A 5 12.96 -13.29 -6.10
CA LYS A 5 12.17 -14.35 -5.47
C LYS A 5 12.49 -14.47 -3.98
N GLU A 6 13.78 -14.53 -3.65
CA GLU A 6 14.25 -14.60 -2.26
C GLU A 6 13.87 -13.35 -1.47
N SER A 7 13.96 -12.16 -2.08
CA SER A 7 13.53 -10.91 -1.44
C SER A 7 12.03 -10.91 -1.12
N ILE A 8 11.20 -11.45 -2.02
CA ILE A 8 9.75 -11.59 -1.80
C ILE A 8 9.48 -12.62 -0.69
N GLU A 9 10.19 -13.74 -0.68
CA GLU A 9 10.04 -14.77 0.37
C GLU A 9 10.37 -14.22 1.76
N GLN A 10 11.38 -13.34 1.86
CA GLN A 10 11.73 -12.65 3.11
C GLN A 10 10.66 -11.66 3.58
N LEU A 11 9.93 -11.02 2.65
CA LEU A 11 8.83 -10.09 2.96
C LEU A 11 7.52 -10.80 3.33
N PHE A 12 7.36 -12.08 2.97
CA PHE A 12 6.11 -12.82 3.17
C PHE A 12 5.57 -12.78 4.61
N PRO A 13 6.38 -12.98 5.67
CA PRO A 13 5.89 -12.89 7.05
C PRO A 13 5.32 -11.50 7.39
N GLN A 14 5.94 -10.43 6.88
CA GLN A 14 5.47 -9.06 7.09
C GLN A 14 4.13 -8.81 6.38
N VAL A 15 3.99 -9.26 5.13
CA VAL A 15 2.74 -9.16 4.38
C VAL A 15 1.62 -9.93 5.08
N VAL A 16 1.89 -11.12 5.62
CA VAL A 16 0.92 -11.87 6.44
C VAL A 16 0.51 -11.10 7.69
N SER A 17 1.45 -10.41 8.35
CA SER A 17 1.17 -9.56 9.50
C SER A 17 0.24 -8.40 9.16
N TRP A 18 0.54 -7.66 8.08
CA TRP A 18 -0.33 -6.58 7.59
C TRP A 18 -1.73 -7.08 7.25
N ARG A 19 -1.83 -8.21 6.56
CA ARG A 19 -3.13 -8.84 6.25
C ARG A 19 -3.92 -9.10 7.54
N ARG A 20 -3.30 -9.70 8.56
CA ARG A 20 -3.97 -9.97 9.85
C ARG A 20 -4.41 -8.68 10.54
N GLN A 21 -3.55 -7.66 10.56
CA GLN A 21 -3.88 -6.36 11.16
C GLN A 21 -5.10 -5.72 10.51
N LEU A 22 -5.14 -5.69 9.17
CA LEU A 22 -6.25 -5.16 8.38
C LEU A 22 -7.53 -5.98 8.61
N HIS A 23 -7.44 -7.32 8.60
CA HIS A 23 -8.61 -8.19 8.81
C HIS A 23 -9.17 -8.13 10.24
N MET A 24 -8.35 -7.83 11.26
CA MET A 24 -8.83 -7.67 12.64
C MET A 24 -9.57 -6.34 12.85
N HIS A 25 -9.35 -5.35 12.00
CA HIS A 25 -9.98 -4.03 12.08
C HIS A 25 -10.56 -3.62 10.73
N PRO A 26 -11.56 -4.36 10.21
CA PRO A 26 -12.16 -4.06 8.93
C PRO A 26 -12.84 -2.68 8.97
N GLU A 27 -12.63 -1.88 7.93
CA GLU A 27 -13.26 -0.57 7.76
C GLU A 27 -14.14 -0.60 6.52
N ILE A 28 -15.37 -0.08 6.63
CA ILE A 28 -16.34 -0.07 5.54
C ILE A 28 -16.02 1.02 4.50
N ALA A 29 -16.65 0.90 3.34
CA ALA A 29 -16.50 1.82 2.23
C ALA A 29 -16.57 3.30 2.64
N ASN A 30 -15.55 4.07 2.26
CA ASN A 30 -15.33 5.50 2.56
C ASN A 30 -15.02 5.83 4.03
N GLN A 31 -14.71 4.82 4.85
CA GLN A 31 -14.36 4.98 6.26
C GLN A 31 -13.02 4.30 6.63
N GLU A 32 -12.21 3.97 5.63
CA GLU A 32 -10.90 3.30 5.70
C GLU A 32 -9.78 4.21 6.25
N VAL A 33 -10.06 4.96 7.32
CA VAL A 33 -9.16 5.98 7.87
C VAL A 33 -7.87 5.35 8.40
N ARG A 34 -7.97 4.26 9.16
CA ARG A 34 -6.81 3.55 9.73
C ARG A 34 -6.03 2.79 8.67
N THR A 35 -6.75 2.18 7.72
CA THR A 35 -6.17 1.44 6.60
C THR A 35 -5.38 2.38 5.68
N SER A 36 -5.98 3.51 5.32
CA SER A 36 -5.33 4.57 4.53
C SER A 36 -4.08 5.12 5.24
N GLN A 37 -4.15 5.33 6.55
CA GLN A 37 -2.99 5.75 7.35
C GLN A 37 -1.88 4.70 7.36
N LEU A 38 -2.21 3.43 7.59
CA LEU A 38 -1.24 2.33 7.58
C LEU A 38 -0.50 2.26 6.24
N ILE A 39 -1.23 2.28 5.13
CA ILE A 39 -0.62 2.18 3.79
C ILE A 39 0.21 3.43 3.49
N THR A 40 -0.26 4.62 3.86
CA THR A 40 0.53 5.87 3.74
C THR A 40 1.87 5.73 4.45
N SER A 41 1.87 5.29 5.72
CA SER A 41 3.12 5.12 6.49
C SER A 41 4.04 4.06 5.89
N VAL A 42 3.49 2.94 5.39
CA VAL A 42 4.30 1.90 4.75
C VAL A 42 4.97 2.44 3.47
N LEU A 43 4.23 3.16 2.63
CA LEU A 43 4.76 3.75 1.40
C LEU A 43 5.82 4.83 1.68
N GLU A 44 5.55 5.74 2.61
CA GLU A 44 6.49 6.81 2.99
C GLU A 44 7.78 6.23 3.57
N ASN A 45 7.69 5.21 4.44
CA ASN A 45 8.86 4.53 4.99
C ASN A 45 9.68 3.78 3.92
N ALA A 46 9.05 3.39 2.81
CA ALA A 46 9.73 2.82 1.65
C ALA A 46 10.30 3.88 0.69
N GLY A 47 10.18 5.18 1.02
CA GLY A 47 10.66 6.28 0.19
C GLY A 47 9.77 6.58 -1.02
N ILE A 48 8.52 6.11 -1.02
CA ILE A 48 7.55 6.36 -2.09
C ILE A 48 6.80 7.66 -1.80
N GLN A 49 6.68 8.53 -2.81
CA GLN A 49 5.91 9.77 -2.68
C GLN A 49 4.41 9.44 -2.61
N VAL A 50 3.73 9.88 -1.54
CA VAL A 50 2.30 9.64 -1.35
C VAL A 50 1.51 10.94 -1.55
N THR A 51 0.47 10.87 -2.38
CA THR A 51 -0.56 11.89 -2.48
C THR A 51 -1.81 11.40 -1.76
N ARG A 52 -2.35 12.22 -0.84
CA ARG A 52 -3.59 11.97 -0.11
C ARG A 52 -4.66 12.94 -0.59
N TYR A 53 -5.92 12.53 -0.54
CA TYR A 53 -7.06 13.36 -0.98
C TYR A 53 -7.84 13.84 0.25
N PRO A 54 -7.94 15.16 0.53
CA PRO A 54 -8.48 15.68 1.80
C PRO A 54 -9.91 15.26 2.16
N GLU A 55 -10.72 14.89 1.17
CA GLU A 55 -12.13 14.52 1.35
C GLU A 55 -12.38 13.02 1.13
N SER A 56 -11.32 12.19 1.11
CA SER A 56 -11.45 10.74 0.98
C SER A 56 -10.33 9.98 1.69
N THR A 57 -10.48 8.67 1.74
CA THR A 57 -9.44 7.74 2.24
C THR A 57 -8.49 7.31 1.13
N ALA A 58 -8.69 7.78 -0.10
CA ALA A 58 -7.88 7.43 -1.24
C ALA A 58 -6.44 7.94 -1.10
N ILE A 59 -5.51 7.14 -1.62
CA ILE A 59 -4.09 7.43 -1.64
C ILE A 59 -3.49 6.99 -2.97
N VAL A 60 -2.51 7.74 -3.45
CA VAL A 60 -1.71 7.38 -4.64
C VAL A 60 -0.24 7.43 -4.27
N GLY A 61 0.42 6.28 -4.35
CA GLY A 61 1.87 6.15 -4.24
C GLY A 61 2.53 6.27 -5.61
N THR A 62 3.52 7.16 -5.75
CA THR A 62 4.26 7.37 -6.99
C THR A 62 5.74 7.04 -6.78
N LEU A 63 6.23 6.05 -7.55
CA LEU A 63 7.65 5.69 -7.63
C LEU A 63 8.18 6.11 -9.00
N VAL A 64 9.09 7.08 -9.03
CA VAL A 64 9.75 7.55 -10.26
C VAL A 64 11.12 6.90 -10.37
N GLY A 65 11.36 6.18 -11.47
CA GLY A 65 12.67 5.60 -11.78
C GLY A 65 13.57 6.56 -12.56
N ASP A 66 14.86 6.24 -12.63
CA ASP A 66 15.89 7.13 -13.20
C ASP A 66 15.88 7.24 -14.74
N ARG A 67 15.03 6.46 -15.41
CA ARG A 67 14.99 6.38 -16.87
C ARG A 67 13.60 6.70 -17.40
N PRO A 68 13.50 7.45 -18.53
CA PRO A 68 12.22 7.68 -19.17
C PRO A 68 11.64 6.34 -19.65
N GLY A 69 10.31 6.23 -19.61
CA GLY A 69 9.62 4.98 -19.95
C GLY A 69 8.12 5.04 -19.76
N ARG A 70 7.48 3.88 -19.90
CA ARG A 70 6.02 3.74 -19.68
C ARG A 70 5.69 3.78 -18.20
N THR A 71 4.52 4.32 -17.87
CA THR A 71 3.95 4.29 -16.53
C THR A 71 3.09 3.04 -16.36
N ILE A 72 3.21 2.36 -15.21
CA ILE A 72 2.37 1.23 -14.82
C ILE A 72 1.58 1.64 -13.58
N ALA A 73 0.27 1.40 -13.60
CA ALA A 73 -0.60 1.62 -12.44
C ALA A 73 -0.97 0.27 -11.81
N LEU A 74 -0.74 0.15 -10.50
CA LEU A 74 -1.25 -0.94 -9.67
C LEU A 74 -2.38 -0.39 -8.81
N ARG A 75 -3.56 -1.02 -8.85
CA ARG A 75 -4.74 -0.57 -8.13
C ARG A 75 -5.31 -1.70 -7.29
N ALA A 76 -5.63 -1.39 -6.04
CA ALA A 76 -6.30 -2.28 -5.11
C ALA A 76 -7.35 -1.50 -4.32
N ASP A 77 -8.44 -2.18 -3.97
CA ASP A 77 -9.46 -1.68 -3.03
C ASP A 77 -9.06 -2.02 -1.60
N MET A 78 -9.63 -1.28 -0.64
CA MET A 78 -9.27 -1.35 0.78
C MET A 78 -10.47 -1.62 1.69
N ASP A 79 -11.69 -1.44 1.18
CA ASP A 79 -12.91 -1.53 1.95
C ASP A 79 -13.30 -2.96 2.33
N ALA A 80 -13.94 -3.09 3.48
CA ALA A 80 -14.57 -4.31 3.96
C ALA A 80 -16.09 -4.28 3.77
N LEU A 81 -16.70 -5.45 3.89
CA LEU A 81 -18.15 -5.63 3.87
C LEU A 81 -18.72 -5.62 5.31
N PRO A 82 -19.99 -5.19 5.50
CA PRO A 82 -20.70 -5.27 6.77
C PRO A 82 -21.08 -6.70 7.18
#